data_AF-A0AAD2G2H6-F1
#
_entry.id   AF-A0AAD2G2H6-F1
#
_cell.length_a   1.000
_cell.length_b   1.000
_cell.length_c   1.000
_cell.angle_alpha   90.00
_cell.angle_beta   90.00
_cell.angle_gamma   90.00
#
_symmetry.space_group_name_H-M   'P 1'
#
loop_
_entity.id
_entity.type
_entity.pdbx_description
1 polymer ?
#
loop_
_entity_poly.entity_id
_entity_poly.type
_entity_poly.pdbx_seq_one_letter_code
_entity_poly.pdbx_strand_id
1 'polypeptide(L)'
;MSSFPLSFSYETVKYVKVEDSRLGCLRLILLLGILLYVGVIEMAYMGGYLEATRVVGAVRFSLQHPEHGSDCPSTTTFVKEIGTEENCTNDFAPLDTLAYCEQSRGKAHRMSVMNDEQSIDIRELEDESSIIDSISSTSDYYYKGSVFPCQIYEAINAQVMRESSMVVWTRATTKNQTLVCGSGDENTCRQTYETTEKDSDSNRKPFYIAQSEAFTLLIEHAATASHICETKFQKQQSFQSRSDSSTSLLHSHYSCSAQAEDFPRSGRLLSLHHGLCQEAHTNGQRAYVHPLGDERISRAPCYILPNRTSNHHDFFTLDVLLKSAGISSLDDCVIETKTSTNTTTIDNSTTYCTTFRESGATILLTVLWNDFLPYQGILEPYYHYKARIIGTNYKETQAFYSSYRNSRVLFSAHGIKVAVVVGGNFHQFTWLNFIITITTALGMLAVATAVVDTFMLYVLPEKEQYQECKYERVQRPMLEGIQEDEDGEQGQSEEGVQGDLLQPLLETG
;
A
#
# COMPACT_ATOMS: atom_id res chain seq x y z
N MET A 1 37.32 -56.86 33.72
CA MET A 1 37.11 -55.97 32.56
C MET A 1 35.63 -56.09 32.20
N SER A 2 34.81 -55.33 32.92
CA SER A 2 34.16 -54.09 32.45
C SER A 2 32.92 -54.40 31.62
N SER A 3 31.85 -54.72 32.32
CA SER A 3 30.47 -54.69 31.84
C SER A 3 30.13 -53.24 31.49
N PHE A 4 30.43 -52.81 30.26
CA PHE A 4 29.88 -51.57 29.73
C PHE A 4 28.36 -51.78 29.59
N PRO A 5 27.54 -50.82 30.07
CA PRO A 5 26.10 -51.02 30.16
C PRO A 5 25.49 -51.13 28.76
N LEU A 6 24.41 -51.88 28.66
CA LEU A 6 23.47 -51.95 27.53
C LEU A 6 23.02 -50.59 26.98
N SER A 7 23.36 -49.48 27.65
CA SER A 7 23.12 -48.09 27.24
C SER A 7 23.79 -47.67 25.92
N PHE A 8 24.73 -48.45 25.36
CA PHE A 8 25.30 -48.23 24.03
C PHE A 8 24.81 -49.23 22.96
N SER A 9 23.62 -49.82 23.13
CA SER A 9 22.98 -50.61 22.08
C SER A 9 22.32 -49.71 21.03
N TYR A 10 22.60 -49.95 19.74
CA TYR A 10 21.92 -49.27 18.61
C TYR A 10 20.98 -50.27 17.94
N GLU A 11 19.68 -50.01 18.01
CA GLU A 11 18.67 -50.81 17.33
C GLU A 11 18.57 -50.39 15.86
N THR A 12 18.55 -51.39 14.96
CA THR A 12 18.41 -51.18 13.52
C THR A 12 17.24 -52.01 12.99
N VAL A 13 16.53 -51.46 12.02
CA VAL A 13 15.40 -52.13 11.38
C VAL A 13 15.93 -53.11 10.33
N LYS A 14 15.35 -54.32 10.29
CA LYS A 14 15.60 -55.29 9.21
C LYS A 14 14.85 -54.84 7.95
N TYR A 15 15.56 -54.56 6.86
CA TYR A 15 14.96 -54.14 5.59
C TYR A 15 14.79 -55.31 4.62
N VAL A 16 13.71 -55.29 3.84
CA VAL A 16 13.49 -56.22 2.71
C VAL A 16 13.77 -55.48 1.41
N LYS A 17 14.69 -56.01 0.60
CA LYS A 17 15.02 -55.46 -0.72
C LYS A 17 14.13 -56.13 -1.77
N VAL A 18 13.22 -55.37 -2.37
CA VAL A 18 12.36 -55.83 -3.45
C VAL A 18 12.93 -55.37 -4.79
N GLU A 19 13.23 -56.32 -5.69
CA GLU A 19 13.76 -56.04 -7.02
C GLU A 19 12.65 -56.09 -8.07
N ASP A 20 11.81 -55.05 -8.11
CA ASP A 20 10.81 -54.85 -9.15
C ASP A 20 11.03 -53.50 -9.84
N SER A 21 11.15 -53.52 -11.17
CA SER A 21 11.35 -52.32 -11.99
C SER A 21 10.18 -51.34 -11.91
N ARG A 22 8.94 -51.81 -11.70
CA ARG A 22 7.73 -50.96 -11.63
C ARG A 22 7.71 -50.13 -10.35
N LEU A 23 7.94 -50.78 -9.20
CA LEU A 23 8.02 -50.09 -7.91
C LEU A 23 9.26 -49.22 -7.82
N GLY A 24 10.40 -49.70 -8.35
CA GLY A 24 11.62 -48.90 -8.44
C GLY A 24 11.42 -47.62 -9.25
N CYS A 25 10.75 -47.71 -10.40
CA CYS A 25 10.41 -46.56 -11.23
C CYS A 25 9.44 -45.61 -10.52
N LEU A 26 8.37 -46.13 -9.91
CA LEU A 26 7.41 -45.32 -9.15
C LEU A 26 8.09 -44.55 -8.01
N ARG A 27 8.92 -45.24 -7.21
CA ARG A 27 9.68 -44.62 -6.12
C ARG A 27 10.63 -43.54 -6.65
N LEU A 28 11.33 -43.80 -7.75
CA LEU A 28 12.26 -42.85 -8.33
C LEU A 28 11.55 -41.62 -8.91
N ILE A 29 10.39 -41.79 -9.55
CA ILE A 29 9.56 -40.67 -10.03
C ILE A 29 9.08 -39.82 -8.86
N LEU A 30 8.58 -40.43 -7.79
CA LEU A 30 8.13 -39.69 -6.60
C LEU A 30 9.30 -38.93 -5.93
N LEU A 31 10.46 -39.59 -5.79
CA LEU A 31 11.69 -38.98 -5.28
C LEU A 31 12.12 -37.76 -6.11
N LEU A 32 12.17 -37.92 -7.43
CA LEU A 32 12.55 -36.87 -8.36
C LEU A 32 11.53 -35.73 -8.36
N GLY A 33 10.24 -36.05 -8.27
CA GLY A 33 9.17 -35.07 -8.13
C GLY A 33 9.29 -34.24 -6.85
N ILE A 34 9.56 -34.87 -5.70
CA ILE A 34 9.78 -34.16 -4.43
C ILE A 34 11.03 -33.29 -4.50
N LEU A 35 12.14 -33.81 -5.05
CA LEU A 35 13.37 -33.03 -5.20
C LEU A 35 13.17 -31.80 -6.09
N LEU A 36 12.46 -31.96 -7.22
CA LEU A 36 12.12 -30.84 -8.08
C LEU A 36 11.18 -29.85 -7.40
N TYR A 37 10.15 -30.33 -6.70
CA TYR A 37 9.23 -29.47 -5.97
C TYR A 37 9.96 -28.64 -4.90
N VAL A 38 10.74 -29.28 -4.02
CA VAL A 38 11.45 -28.57 -2.95
C VAL A 38 12.57 -27.69 -3.53
N GLY A 39 13.36 -28.20 -4.47
CA GLY A 39 14.49 -27.46 -5.02
C GLY A 39 14.07 -26.26 -5.87
N VAL A 40 13.06 -26.43 -6.74
CA VAL A 40 12.65 -25.40 -7.69
C VAL A 40 11.56 -24.50 -7.11
N ILE A 41 10.52 -25.06 -6.50
CA ILE A 41 9.40 -24.27 -6.00
C ILE A 41 9.72 -23.69 -4.62
N GLU A 42 10.02 -24.53 -3.62
CA GLU A 42 10.22 -24.02 -2.27
C GLU A 42 11.51 -23.20 -2.15
N MET A 43 12.65 -23.72 -2.65
CA MET A 43 13.92 -23.01 -2.53
C MET A 43 14.08 -21.92 -3.58
N ALA A 44 13.99 -22.22 -4.88
CA ALA A 44 14.29 -21.21 -5.91
C ALA A 44 13.17 -20.20 -6.18
N TYR A 45 11.89 -20.62 -6.17
CA TYR A 45 10.77 -19.73 -6.48
C TYR A 45 10.31 -18.92 -5.27
N MET A 46 10.05 -19.58 -4.14
CA MET A 46 9.55 -18.93 -2.92
C MET A 46 10.68 -18.38 -2.04
N GLY A 47 11.93 -18.80 -2.26
CA GLY A 47 13.04 -18.38 -1.41
C GLY A 47 12.92 -18.90 0.02
N GLY A 48 12.44 -20.13 0.23
CA GLY A 48 12.11 -20.66 1.57
C GLY A 48 13.29 -20.70 2.58
N TYR A 49 14.53 -20.52 2.11
CA TYR A 49 15.71 -20.35 2.96
C TYR A 49 15.91 -18.91 3.47
N LEU A 50 15.10 -17.97 3.01
CA LEU A 50 15.13 -16.56 3.37
C LEU A 50 14.11 -16.26 4.46
N GLU A 51 14.47 -15.30 5.29
CA GLU A 51 13.60 -14.72 6.30
C GLU A 51 13.26 -13.28 5.87
N ALA A 52 11.96 -13.02 5.69
CA ALA A 52 11.46 -11.70 5.36
C ALA A 52 11.30 -10.86 6.63
N THR A 53 12.03 -9.74 6.72
CA THR A 53 11.92 -8.76 7.79
C THR A 53 11.20 -7.51 7.26
N ARG A 54 10.20 -7.03 7.99
CA ARG A 54 9.51 -5.79 7.63
C ARG A 54 10.43 -4.58 7.79
N VAL A 55 10.37 -3.70 6.80
CA VAL A 55 11.13 -2.46 6.77
C VAL A 55 10.33 -1.35 7.45
N VAL A 56 11.03 -0.55 8.26
CA VAL A 56 10.53 0.71 8.81
C VAL A 56 11.36 1.84 8.23
N GLY A 57 10.76 2.99 7.98
CA GLY A 57 11.45 4.10 7.34
C GLY A 57 11.03 5.46 7.84
N ALA A 58 11.84 6.45 7.50
CA ALA A 58 11.56 7.87 7.70
C ALA A 58 11.36 8.54 6.34
N VAL A 59 10.52 9.57 6.32
CA VAL A 59 10.24 10.37 5.12
C VAL A 59 10.38 11.84 5.45
N ARG A 60 10.90 12.60 4.50
CA ARG A 60 10.96 14.05 4.52
C ARG A 60 10.34 14.57 3.23
N PHE A 61 9.58 15.66 3.36
CA PHE A 61 8.96 16.32 2.22
C PHE A 61 9.55 17.71 2.00
N SER A 62 9.45 18.16 0.76
CA SER A 62 9.54 19.57 0.42
C SER A 62 8.49 19.87 -0.66
N LEU A 63 7.87 21.04 -0.59
CA LEU A 63 6.94 21.52 -1.61
C LEU A 63 7.59 22.68 -2.34
N GLN A 64 7.45 22.69 -3.65
CA GLN A 64 7.90 23.77 -4.51
C GLN A 64 6.74 24.21 -5.41
N HIS A 65 6.67 25.52 -5.66
CA HIS A 65 5.67 26.10 -6.55
C HIS A 65 6.15 25.94 -8.01
N PRO A 66 5.29 26.18 -9.01
CA PRO A 66 5.70 26.13 -10.40
C PRO A 66 6.76 27.21 -10.68
N GLU A 67 7.84 26.84 -11.35
CA GLU A 67 8.95 27.71 -11.71
C GLU A 67 9.31 27.57 -13.19
N HIS A 68 9.71 28.68 -13.81
CA HIS A 68 10.14 28.78 -15.20
C HIS A 68 11.66 28.95 -15.26
N GLY A 69 12.36 28.02 -15.91
CA GLY A 69 13.80 28.07 -16.15
C GLY A 69 14.43 26.69 -16.37
N SER A 70 15.31 26.55 -17.36
CA SER A 70 15.95 25.27 -17.70
C SER A 70 17.02 24.81 -16.71
N ASP A 71 17.41 25.67 -15.76
CA ASP A 71 18.52 25.47 -14.80
C ASP A 71 18.13 25.83 -13.36
N CYS A 72 16.83 25.89 -13.05
CA CYS A 72 16.41 26.07 -11.67
C CYS A 72 16.74 24.80 -10.88
N PRO A 73 17.55 24.87 -9.82
CA PRO A 73 17.90 23.71 -9.04
C PRO A 73 16.60 23.21 -8.43
N SER A 74 16.12 22.09 -8.96
CA SER A 74 15.24 21.21 -8.24
C SER A 74 16.03 20.76 -7.00
N THR A 75 15.93 21.55 -5.93
CA THR A 75 16.41 21.35 -4.56
C THR A 75 17.63 20.44 -4.43
N THR A 76 18.79 21.05 -4.69
CA THR A 76 20.03 20.65 -4.03
C THR A 76 20.50 21.85 -3.22
N THR A 77 20.77 21.63 -1.94
CA THR A 77 21.31 22.58 -0.95
C THR A 77 20.29 23.43 -0.19
N PHE A 78 19.83 22.87 0.95
CA PHE A 78 19.21 23.63 2.05
C PHE A 78 20.22 24.53 2.81
N VAL A 79 21.48 24.61 2.38
CA VAL A 79 22.50 25.52 2.89
C VAL A 79 23.50 25.82 1.76
N LYS A 80 23.17 26.73 0.84
CA LYS A 80 24.22 27.52 0.20
C LYS A 80 23.81 28.97 0.11
N GLU A 81 24.68 29.77 0.68
CA GLU A 81 24.70 31.21 0.84
C GLU A 81 24.02 32.01 -0.28
N ILE A 82 23.39 33.11 0.14
CA ILE A 82 23.17 34.35 -0.60
C ILE A 82 24.17 34.49 -1.75
N GLY A 83 23.76 34.14 -2.96
CA GLY A 83 24.66 34.09 -4.12
C GLY A 83 23.98 33.59 -5.38
N THR A 84 23.23 34.47 -6.04
CA THR A 84 23.02 34.52 -7.51
C THR A 84 22.64 33.21 -8.21
N GLU A 85 21.35 32.89 -8.25
CA GLU A 85 20.75 32.21 -9.39
C GLU A 85 19.83 33.22 -10.09
N GLU A 86 20.34 33.85 -11.14
CA GLU A 86 19.78 35.09 -11.70
C GLU A 86 18.48 34.93 -12.52
N ASN A 87 17.86 33.74 -12.65
CA ASN A 87 16.76 33.55 -13.62
C ASN A 87 15.62 32.58 -13.24
N CYS A 88 15.44 32.19 -11.97
CA CYS A 88 14.27 31.40 -11.58
C CYS A 88 13.09 32.33 -11.28
N THR A 89 12.06 32.26 -12.14
CA THR A 89 10.86 33.08 -12.01
C THR A 89 9.65 32.17 -11.79
N ASN A 90 8.71 32.63 -10.97
CA ASN A 90 7.50 31.86 -10.67
C ASN A 90 6.63 31.72 -11.94
N ASP A 91 6.24 30.49 -12.28
CA ASP A 91 5.45 30.18 -13.48
C ASP A 91 3.97 29.98 -13.15
N PHE A 92 3.35 31.02 -12.57
CA PHE A 92 1.91 30.98 -12.32
C PHE A 92 1.14 31.37 -13.59
N ALA A 93 0.19 30.54 -14.01
CA ALA A 93 -0.77 30.94 -15.03
C ALA A 93 -1.57 32.15 -14.54
N PRO A 94 -1.87 33.10 -15.43
CA PRO A 94 -2.60 34.28 -15.05
C PRO A 94 -4.02 33.89 -14.60
N LEU A 95 -4.50 34.54 -13.54
CA LEU A 95 -5.75 34.19 -12.84
C LEU A 95 -6.99 34.25 -13.73
N ASP A 96 -6.92 34.96 -14.85
CA ASP A 96 -8.00 35.07 -15.82
C ASP A 96 -8.18 33.83 -16.70
N THR A 97 -7.17 32.95 -16.76
CA THR A 97 -7.22 31.68 -17.53
C THR A 97 -7.81 30.51 -16.74
N LEU A 98 -7.91 30.64 -15.41
CA LEU A 98 -8.32 29.55 -14.51
C LEU A 98 -9.85 29.51 -14.39
N ALA A 99 -10.49 28.49 -14.96
CA ALA A 99 -11.96 28.39 -15.06
C ALA A 99 -12.71 28.36 -13.71
N TYR A 100 -12.04 27.97 -12.62
CA TYR A 100 -12.60 27.95 -11.27
C TYR A 100 -12.49 29.28 -10.50
N CYS A 101 -11.81 30.27 -11.09
CA CYS A 101 -11.59 31.59 -10.49
C CYS A 101 -12.65 32.59 -10.94
N GLU A 102 -13.18 33.39 -10.00
CA GLU A 102 -14.12 34.49 -10.27
C GLU A 102 -13.51 35.54 -11.23
N GLN A 103 -12.17 35.66 -11.24
CA GLN A 103 -11.42 36.56 -12.12
C GLN A 103 -11.34 36.08 -13.58
N SER A 104 -11.80 34.86 -13.90
CA SER A 104 -11.74 34.33 -15.26
C SER A 104 -12.65 35.10 -16.20
N ARG A 105 -12.06 35.70 -17.25
CA ARG A 105 -12.79 36.48 -18.26
C ARG A 105 -13.45 35.60 -19.32
N GLY A 106 -13.27 34.27 -19.28
CA GLY A 106 -13.81 33.32 -20.25
C GLY A 106 -15.00 32.54 -19.70
N LYS A 107 -16.19 32.74 -20.31
CA LYS A 107 -17.34 31.81 -20.52
C LYS A 107 -17.83 30.83 -19.43
N ALA A 108 -17.25 30.69 -18.25
CA ALA A 108 -17.80 29.83 -17.19
C ALA A 108 -18.97 30.50 -16.44
N HIS A 109 -19.22 31.80 -16.66
CA HIS A 109 -20.05 32.60 -15.76
C HIS A 109 -21.47 32.94 -16.22
N ARG A 110 -22.01 32.32 -17.28
CA ARG A 110 -23.37 32.68 -17.75
C ARG A 110 -24.31 31.49 -17.89
N MET A 111 -24.80 31.02 -16.74
CA MET A 111 -26.16 30.49 -16.66
C MET A 111 -26.85 31.06 -15.42
N SER A 112 -27.42 32.24 -15.57
CA SER A 112 -28.58 32.61 -14.77
C SER A 112 -29.66 31.58 -15.08
N VAL A 113 -30.03 30.76 -14.08
CA VAL A 113 -31.35 30.14 -13.90
C VAL A 113 -32.09 29.93 -15.24
N MET A 114 -31.90 28.77 -15.87
CA MET A 114 -32.95 28.29 -16.77
C MET A 114 -34.14 27.95 -15.87
N ASN A 115 -35.15 28.82 -15.91
CA ASN A 115 -36.51 28.40 -15.58
C ASN A 115 -36.88 27.33 -16.61
N ASP A 116 -37.01 26.09 -16.15
CA ASP A 116 -37.61 25.01 -16.91
C ASP A 116 -39.09 25.33 -17.15
N GLU A 117 -39.41 25.72 -18.37
CA GLU A 117 -40.69 25.41 -19.00
C GLU A 117 -40.45 25.21 -20.51
N GLN A 118 -39.91 24.06 -20.87
CA GLN A 118 -40.20 23.51 -22.19
C GLN A 118 -40.15 21.97 -22.14
N SER A 119 -41.33 21.40 -21.93
CA SER A 119 -41.60 19.99 -22.17
C SER A 119 -41.38 19.67 -23.64
N ILE A 120 -40.40 18.81 -23.93
CA ILE A 120 -40.28 18.15 -25.23
C ILE A 120 -40.95 16.79 -25.08
N ASP A 121 -42.07 16.64 -25.79
CA ASP A 121 -42.87 15.43 -25.89
C ASP A 121 -42.09 14.40 -26.73
N ILE A 122 -41.59 13.33 -26.11
CA ILE A 122 -40.94 12.22 -26.82
C ILE A 122 -42.00 11.17 -27.11
N ARG A 123 -42.68 11.36 -28.23
CA ARG A 123 -43.32 10.27 -28.96
C ARG A 123 -42.89 10.37 -30.41
N GLU A 124 -42.57 9.20 -30.93
CA GLU A 124 -42.30 8.88 -32.34
C GLU A 124 -40.88 9.11 -32.87
N LEU A 125 -40.32 7.98 -33.32
CA LEU A 125 -39.37 7.75 -34.40
C LEU A 125 -37.97 7.23 -34.00
N GLU A 126 -37.93 5.90 -34.08
CA GLU A 126 -36.81 5.03 -34.37
C GLU A 126 -35.92 5.59 -35.49
N ASP A 127 -34.67 5.94 -35.18
CA ASP A 127 -33.50 5.55 -35.97
C ASP A 127 -32.22 5.94 -35.19
N GLU A 128 -31.46 4.92 -34.80
CA GLU A 128 -30.14 5.04 -34.20
C GLU A 128 -29.12 5.58 -35.23
N SER A 129 -28.07 6.24 -34.72
CA SER A 129 -26.74 6.38 -35.34
C SER A 129 -26.35 7.59 -36.20
N SER A 130 -27.09 8.70 -36.29
CA SER A 130 -26.59 9.88 -37.07
C SER A 130 -26.73 11.27 -36.45
N ILE A 131 -27.16 11.41 -35.19
CA ILE A 131 -27.31 12.73 -34.54
C ILE A 131 -26.14 13.08 -33.59
N ILE A 132 -25.19 12.15 -33.37
CA ILE A 132 -24.04 12.40 -32.47
C ILE A 132 -22.92 13.23 -33.14
N ASP A 133 -22.89 13.33 -34.47
CA ASP A 133 -21.79 14.01 -35.20
C ASP A 133 -22.04 15.49 -35.51
N SER A 134 -23.20 16.07 -35.13
CA SER A 134 -23.47 17.52 -35.30
C SER A 134 -23.50 18.33 -34.00
N ILE A 135 -23.17 17.73 -32.85
CA ILE A 135 -22.92 18.44 -31.58
C ILE A 135 -21.40 18.54 -31.30
N SER A 136 -20.58 18.38 -32.34
CA SER A 136 -19.12 18.42 -32.27
C SER A 136 -18.53 19.72 -32.83
N SER A 137 -18.90 20.88 -32.26
CA SER A 137 -18.11 22.10 -32.43
C SER A 137 -18.44 23.19 -31.40
N THR A 138 -18.31 22.87 -30.11
CA THR A 138 -17.92 23.77 -28.98
C THR A 138 -18.33 23.09 -27.67
N SER A 139 -17.56 22.10 -27.23
CA SER A 139 -17.62 21.66 -25.83
C SER A 139 -16.91 22.74 -24.99
N ASP A 140 -17.62 23.82 -24.67
CA ASP A 140 -17.18 24.78 -23.66
C ASP A 140 -17.06 23.99 -22.33
N TYR A 141 -15.83 23.70 -21.88
CA TYR A 141 -15.54 23.00 -20.63
C TYR A 141 -16.09 23.83 -19.46
N TYR A 142 -17.24 23.42 -18.92
CA TYR A 142 -17.88 24.10 -17.79
C TYR A 142 -17.37 23.55 -16.45
N TYR A 143 -16.94 24.44 -15.56
CA TYR A 143 -16.53 24.08 -14.20
C TYR A 143 -17.76 23.71 -13.36
N LYS A 144 -17.78 22.49 -12.82
CA LYS A 144 -18.95 21.95 -12.09
C LYS A 144 -19.04 22.40 -10.63
N GLY A 145 -18.00 23.03 -10.09
CA GLY A 145 -17.92 23.44 -8.69
C GLY A 145 -18.33 24.89 -8.45
N SER A 146 -18.25 25.30 -7.18
CA SER A 146 -18.47 26.68 -6.75
C SER A 146 -17.33 27.59 -7.23
N VAL A 147 -17.63 28.73 -7.86
CA VAL A 147 -16.59 29.69 -8.29
C VAL A 147 -16.28 30.65 -7.15
N PHE A 148 -14.99 30.82 -6.84
CA PHE A 148 -14.50 31.71 -5.79
C PHE A 148 -13.35 32.59 -6.31
N PRO A 149 -13.07 33.75 -5.68
CA PRO A 149 -11.90 34.53 -6.03
C PRO A 149 -10.62 33.71 -5.79
N CYS A 150 -9.67 33.76 -6.71
CA CYS A 150 -8.39 33.09 -6.56
C CYS A 150 -7.31 34.02 -6.02
N GLN A 151 -6.38 33.45 -5.25
CA GLN A 151 -5.18 34.11 -4.74
C GLN A 151 -3.95 33.27 -5.05
N ILE A 152 -2.84 33.93 -5.38
CA ILE A 152 -1.56 33.27 -5.61
C ILE A 152 -0.87 33.07 -4.27
N TYR A 153 -0.45 31.84 -4.00
CA TYR A 153 0.32 31.49 -2.81
C TYR A 153 1.61 30.78 -3.23
N GLU A 154 2.70 31.13 -2.59
CA GLU A 154 3.95 30.39 -2.67
C GLU A 154 3.85 29.08 -1.89
N ALA A 155 4.69 28.10 -2.22
CA ALA A 155 4.67 26.77 -1.60
C ALA A 155 4.76 26.83 -0.07
N ILE A 156 5.62 27.70 0.49
CA ILE A 156 5.76 27.87 1.95
C ILE A 156 4.47 28.33 2.64
N ASN A 157 3.63 29.08 1.91
CA ASN A 157 2.40 29.67 2.43
C ASN A 157 1.16 28.81 2.11
N ALA A 158 1.29 27.80 1.25
CA ALA A 158 0.20 26.93 0.83
C ALA A 158 0.31 25.51 1.41
N GLN A 159 1.23 25.28 2.35
CA GLN A 159 1.47 23.96 2.93
C GLN A 159 1.37 23.93 4.45
N VAL A 160 0.99 22.75 4.96
CA VAL A 160 1.21 22.39 6.37
C VAL A 160 1.96 21.07 6.42
N MET A 161 3.07 21.09 7.14
CA MET A 161 3.96 19.95 7.30
C MET A 161 3.73 19.28 8.65
N ARG A 162 3.54 17.97 8.63
CA ARG A 162 3.57 17.08 9.80
C ARG A 162 4.55 15.95 9.51
N GLU A 163 5.01 15.25 10.55
CA GLU A 163 6.12 14.28 10.47
C GLU A 163 6.05 13.31 9.28
N SER A 164 4.88 12.72 8.99
CA SER A 164 4.70 11.79 7.86
C SER A 164 3.54 12.18 6.93
N SER A 165 3.13 13.45 6.96
CA SER A 165 2.12 13.94 6.02
C SER A 165 2.27 15.42 5.72
N MET A 166 2.04 15.78 4.48
CA MET A 166 1.93 17.17 4.04
C MET A 166 0.49 17.46 3.62
N VAL A 167 0.02 18.67 3.89
CA VAL A 167 -1.25 19.17 3.36
C VAL A 167 -0.94 20.29 2.39
N VAL A 168 -1.44 20.19 1.15
CA VAL A 168 -1.41 21.28 0.17
C VAL A 168 -2.79 21.92 0.14
N TRP A 169 -2.89 23.19 0.48
CA TRP A 169 -4.17 23.90 0.52
C TRP A 169 -4.69 24.18 -0.89
N THR A 170 -6.00 23.99 -1.07
CA THR A 170 -6.72 24.25 -2.33
C THR A 170 -7.74 25.37 -2.16
N ARG A 171 -8.38 25.48 -0.99
CA ARG A 171 -9.36 26.50 -0.63
C ARG A 171 -9.11 27.00 0.78
N ALA A 172 -9.21 28.30 1.01
CA ALA A 172 -9.11 28.86 2.35
C ALA A 172 -10.20 29.89 2.66
N THR A 173 -10.44 30.09 3.94
CA THR A 173 -11.33 31.10 4.50
C THR A 173 -10.65 31.74 5.70
N THR A 174 -10.75 33.06 5.81
CA THR A 174 -10.23 33.84 6.93
C THR A 174 -11.40 34.39 7.75
N LYS A 175 -11.30 34.30 9.08
CA LYS A 175 -12.31 34.84 10.00
C LYS A 175 -11.64 35.65 11.11
N ASN A 176 -11.93 36.94 11.17
CA ASN A 176 -11.48 37.80 12.27
C ASN A 176 -12.31 37.54 13.53
N GLN A 177 -11.65 37.21 14.62
CA GLN A 177 -12.27 36.86 15.89
C GLN A 177 -11.69 37.68 17.04
N THR A 178 -12.56 38.16 17.92
CA THR A 178 -12.18 38.85 19.16
C THR A 178 -12.63 38.07 20.38
N LEU A 179 -11.85 38.17 21.44
CA LEU A 179 -12.17 37.58 22.73
C LEU A 179 -13.39 38.28 23.32
N VAL A 180 -14.40 37.49 23.71
CA VAL A 180 -15.61 38.00 24.37
C VAL A 180 -15.62 37.67 25.86
N CYS A 181 -15.00 36.54 26.26
CA CYS A 181 -14.87 36.20 27.67
C CYS A 181 -13.68 36.93 28.31
N GLY A 182 -13.95 37.82 29.26
CA GLY A 182 -12.94 38.42 30.12
C GLY A 182 -12.50 37.51 31.27
N SER A 183 -11.44 37.89 31.98
CA SER A 183 -10.83 37.13 33.09
C SER A 183 -11.71 36.93 34.34
N GLY A 184 -12.97 37.35 34.31
CA GLY A 184 -13.93 37.23 35.43
C GLY A 184 -15.12 36.30 35.18
N ASP A 185 -15.32 35.83 33.93
CA ASP A 185 -16.51 35.08 33.49
C ASP A 185 -16.16 33.63 33.10
N GLU A 186 -15.11 33.05 33.69
CA GLU A 186 -14.56 31.74 33.28
C GLU A 186 -15.58 30.59 33.34
N ASN A 187 -16.59 30.67 34.22
CA ASN A 187 -17.58 29.61 34.42
C ASN A 187 -18.95 29.87 33.77
N THR A 188 -19.20 31.08 33.25
CA THR A 188 -20.50 31.50 32.67
C THR A 188 -20.44 31.73 31.17
N CYS A 189 -19.24 31.78 30.60
CA CYS A 189 -19.07 32.16 29.20
C CYS A 189 -19.34 31.02 28.22
N ARG A 190 -20.34 31.20 27.34
CA ARG A 190 -20.73 30.20 26.33
C ARG A 190 -19.84 30.18 25.08
N GLN A 191 -19.18 31.28 24.75
CA GLN A 191 -18.36 31.43 23.55
C GLN A 191 -17.12 32.28 23.85
N THR A 192 -15.93 31.69 23.71
CA THR A 192 -14.64 32.35 23.98
C THR A 192 -14.32 33.47 23.00
N TYR A 193 -14.66 33.25 21.73
CA TYR A 193 -14.38 34.17 20.65
C TYR A 193 -15.64 34.41 19.83
N GLU A 194 -15.91 35.67 19.53
CA GLU A 194 -16.95 36.09 18.60
C GLU A 194 -16.30 36.60 17.32
N THR A 195 -16.95 36.38 16.19
CA THR A 195 -16.42 36.81 14.89
C THR A 195 -16.85 38.25 14.68
N THR A 196 -15.89 39.18 14.54
CA THR A 196 -16.13 40.64 14.65
C THR A 196 -16.98 41.24 13.53
N GLU A 197 -17.05 40.58 12.37
CA GLU A 197 -17.87 41.03 11.24
C GLU A 197 -19.14 40.17 11.12
N LYS A 198 -20.23 40.73 10.61
CA LYS A 198 -21.43 39.95 10.24
C LYS A 198 -21.24 39.44 8.81
N ASP A 199 -21.78 38.26 8.48
CA ASP A 199 -21.61 37.52 7.21
C ASP A 199 -21.99 38.27 5.91
N SER A 200 -22.38 39.53 5.98
CA SER A 200 -22.83 40.35 4.84
C SER A 200 -21.73 41.14 4.14
N ASP A 201 -20.48 41.11 4.62
CA ASP A 201 -19.39 41.88 4.02
C ASP A 201 -18.61 41.07 2.96
N SER A 202 -18.40 41.70 1.80
CA SER A 202 -17.82 41.09 0.58
C SER A 202 -16.42 40.46 0.77
N ASN A 203 -15.74 40.78 1.88
CA ASN A 203 -14.42 40.29 2.26
C ASN A 203 -14.40 38.87 2.87
N ARG A 204 -15.56 38.23 3.10
CA ARG A 204 -15.67 36.89 3.70
C ARG A 204 -15.81 35.73 2.73
N LYS A 205 -15.64 35.97 1.43
CA LYS A 205 -15.75 34.88 0.47
C LYS A 205 -14.60 33.90 0.67
N PRO A 206 -14.86 32.57 0.72
CA PRO A 206 -13.79 31.60 0.53
C PRO A 206 -13.04 31.94 -0.75
N PHE A 207 -11.74 31.66 -0.76
CA PHE A 207 -10.91 31.86 -1.93
C PHE A 207 -10.16 30.57 -2.27
N TYR A 208 -9.87 30.38 -3.55
CA TYR A 208 -9.04 29.27 -4.01
C TYR A 208 -7.59 29.69 -4.08
N ILE A 209 -6.71 28.72 -3.82
CA ILE A 209 -5.28 28.87 -4.09
C ILE A 209 -5.07 28.51 -5.55
N ALA A 210 -4.54 29.47 -6.32
CA ALA A 210 -4.33 29.30 -7.74
C ALA A 210 -3.30 28.19 -8.02
N GLN A 211 -3.63 27.31 -8.97
CA GLN A 211 -2.76 26.25 -9.50
C GLN A 211 -2.10 25.33 -8.46
N SER A 212 -2.81 25.02 -7.37
CA SER A 212 -2.35 24.03 -6.38
C SER A 212 -1.97 22.66 -6.99
N GLU A 213 -2.60 22.27 -8.10
CA GLU A 213 -2.34 21.05 -8.88
C GLU A 213 -0.93 21.00 -9.52
N ALA A 214 -0.35 22.16 -9.82
CA ALA A 214 0.95 22.27 -10.47
C ALA A 214 2.12 22.22 -9.47
N PHE A 215 1.84 22.21 -8.17
CA PHE A 215 2.88 22.16 -7.14
C PHE A 215 3.65 20.83 -7.20
N THR A 216 4.96 20.91 -7.02
CA THR A 216 5.86 19.76 -7.03
C THR A 216 6.18 19.33 -5.61
N LEU A 217 5.89 18.07 -5.31
CA LEU A 217 6.19 17.42 -4.05
C LEU A 217 7.47 16.60 -4.22
N LEU A 218 8.53 17.00 -3.51
CA LEU A 218 9.76 16.23 -3.37
C LEU A 218 9.65 15.30 -2.17
N ILE A 219 10.08 14.05 -2.36
CA ILE A 219 9.94 12.97 -1.38
C ILE A 219 11.30 12.30 -1.16
N GLU A 220 11.90 12.59 -0.02
CA GLU A 220 13.08 11.89 0.48
C GLU A 220 12.64 10.80 1.45
N HIS A 221 13.16 9.59 1.29
CA HIS A 221 12.86 8.51 2.21
C HIS A 221 14.05 7.56 2.36
N ALA A 222 14.11 6.97 3.55
CA ALA A 222 15.07 5.93 3.88
C ALA A 222 14.36 4.79 4.60
N ALA A 223 14.87 3.59 4.37
CA ALA A 223 14.34 2.32 4.84
C ALA A 223 15.40 1.59 5.66
N THR A 224 14.98 0.97 6.77
CA THR A 224 15.83 0.12 7.61
C THR A 224 15.06 -1.11 8.08
N ALA A 225 15.73 -2.25 8.06
CA ALA A 225 15.25 -3.51 8.64
C ALA A 225 16.00 -3.74 9.94
N SER A 226 15.43 -3.30 11.06
CA SER A 226 16.10 -3.27 12.38
C SER A 226 16.65 -4.63 12.80
N HIS A 227 15.88 -5.72 12.63
CA HIS A 227 16.31 -7.07 12.98
C HIS A 227 17.55 -7.53 12.17
N ILE A 228 17.61 -7.19 10.88
CA ILE A 228 18.77 -7.49 10.02
C ILE A 228 19.97 -6.60 10.43
N CYS A 229 19.74 -5.32 10.75
CA CYS A 229 20.78 -4.40 11.20
C CYS A 229 21.42 -4.84 12.53
N GLU A 230 20.62 -5.25 13.51
CA GLU A 230 21.08 -5.67 14.83
C GLU A 230 21.99 -6.88 14.77
N THR A 231 21.62 -7.89 13.98
CA THR A 231 22.44 -9.10 13.80
C THR A 231 23.80 -8.78 13.17
N LYS A 232 23.87 -7.82 12.24
CA LYS A 232 25.15 -7.34 11.68
C LYS A 232 26.00 -6.63 12.73
N PHE A 233 25.40 -5.74 13.53
CA PHE A 233 26.12 -4.97 14.52
C PHE A 233 26.71 -5.86 15.63
N GLN A 234 25.96 -6.85 16.11
CA GLN A 234 26.47 -7.84 17.07
C GLN A 234 27.64 -8.66 16.50
N LYS A 235 27.56 -9.05 15.22
CA LYS A 235 28.61 -9.80 14.54
C LYS A 235 29.89 -8.97 14.38
N GLN A 236 29.76 -7.67 14.08
CA GLN A 236 30.89 -6.75 14.00
C GLN A 236 31.53 -6.50 15.37
N GLN A 237 30.76 -6.32 16.45
CA GLN A 237 31.32 -6.15 17.79
C GLN A 237 32.10 -7.39 18.27
N SER A 238 31.68 -8.60 17.91
CA SER A 238 32.42 -9.83 18.22
C SER A 238 33.76 -9.96 17.49
N PHE A 239 33.94 -9.22 16.38
CA PHE A 239 35.17 -9.19 15.57
C PHE A 239 36.04 -7.95 15.83
N GLN A 240 35.60 -7.02 16.68
CA GLN A 240 36.24 -5.73 16.92
C GLN A 240 37.34 -5.80 18.00
N SER A 241 38.14 -6.86 17.96
CA SER A 241 39.42 -6.98 18.67
C SER A 241 40.62 -7.01 17.72
N ARG A 242 40.44 -6.62 16.45
CA ARG A 242 41.54 -6.34 15.53
C ARG A 242 41.24 -5.10 14.69
N SER A 243 41.84 -3.99 15.10
CA SER A 243 41.91 -2.76 14.31
C SER A 243 42.64 -3.05 13.00
N ASP A 244 42.04 -2.67 11.88
CA ASP A 244 42.69 -1.75 10.95
C ASP A 244 41.68 -1.12 10.00
N SER A 245 42.05 0.09 9.62
CA SER A 245 41.35 1.07 8.82
C SER A 245 41.02 0.60 7.41
N SER A 246 39.92 1.17 6.88
CA SER A 246 39.70 1.46 5.47
C SER A 246 39.97 0.33 4.47
N THR A 247 38.93 -0.46 4.20
CA THR A 247 38.57 -1.13 2.92
C THR A 247 37.95 -2.49 3.21
N SER A 248 36.64 -2.52 3.41
CA SER A 248 35.88 -3.75 3.20
C SER A 248 34.47 -3.40 2.72
N LEU A 249 34.41 -3.01 1.44
CA LEU A 249 33.35 -3.42 0.52
C LEU A 249 33.36 -4.96 0.39
N LEU A 250 33.29 -5.68 1.51
CA LEU A 250 33.00 -7.10 1.48
C LEU A 250 31.50 -7.17 1.25
N HIS A 251 31.16 -7.57 0.04
CA HIS A 251 29.81 -7.76 -0.49
C HIS A 251 28.90 -8.44 0.54
N SER A 252 28.28 -7.63 1.39
CA SER A 252 27.15 -8.04 2.20
C SER A 252 26.01 -8.17 1.22
N HIS A 253 25.73 -9.41 0.79
CA HIS A 253 24.67 -9.74 -0.19
C HIS A 253 23.25 -9.25 0.18
N TYR A 254 23.08 -8.64 1.35
CA TYR A 254 21.81 -8.14 1.88
C TYR A 254 21.97 -6.71 2.39
N SER A 255 21.10 -5.80 1.97
CA SER A 255 21.04 -4.44 2.50
C SER A 255 20.18 -4.41 3.76
N CYS A 256 20.71 -3.86 4.84
CA CYS A 256 19.97 -3.73 6.10
C CYS A 256 19.33 -2.33 6.22
N SER A 257 19.89 -1.35 5.53
CA SER A 257 19.33 -0.02 5.33
C SER A 257 19.51 0.41 3.87
N ALA A 258 18.63 1.27 3.38
CA ALA A 258 18.65 1.80 2.02
C ALA A 258 18.09 3.22 2.02
N GLN A 259 18.70 4.12 1.24
CA GLN A 259 18.21 5.50 1.05
C GLN A 259 17.83 5.68 -0.42
N ALA A 260 16.76 6.45 -0.68
CA ALA A 260 16.21 6.63 -2.03
C ALA A 260 17.26 7.10 -3.07
N GLU A 261 18.16 7.98 -2.64
CA GLU A 261 19.22 8.61 -3.44
C GLU A 261 20.23 7.62 -4.02
N ASP A 262 20.50 6.52 -3.29
CA ASP A 262 21.49 5.52 -3.69
C ASP A 262 21.01 4.64 -4.84
N PHE A 263 19.70 4.62 -5.13
CA PHE A 263 19.08 3.70 -6.08
C PHE A 263 18.43 4.42 -7.27
N PRO A 264 19.24 4.95 -8.22
CA PRO A 264 18.74 5.74 -9.32
C PRO A 264 18.00 4.93 -10.40
N ARG A 265 17.78 3.63 -10.24
CA ARG A 265 16.93 2.84 -11.16
C ARG A 265 15.57 2.50 -10.56
N SER A 266 15.31 2.95 -9.33
CA SER A 266 14.10 2.66 -8.54
C SER A 266 13.13 3.85 -8.52
N GLY A 267 12.09 3.83 -7.69
CA GLY A 267 11.21 4.99 -7.46
C GLY A 267 10.06 5.16 -8.44
N ARG A 268 9.68 4.11 -9.16
CA ARG A 268 8.55 4.21 -10.10
C ARG A 268 7.21 4.38 -9.36
N LEU A 269 6.34 5.25 -9.86
CA LEU A 269 4.99 5.47 -9.35
C LEU A 269 3.99 4.53 -10.05
N LEU A 270 3.27 3.72 -9.29
CA LEU A 270 2.17 2.90 -9.78
C LEU A 270 0.95 3.79 -10.08
N SER A 271 0.51 3.79 -11.34
CA SER A 271 -0.70 4.47 -11.79
C SER A 271 -1.74 3.45 -12.27
N LEU A 272 -2.98 3.66 -11.84
CA LEU A 272 -4.16 2.94 -12.35
C LEU A 272 -4.89 3.72 -13.45
N HIS A 273 -4.47 4.95 -13.75
CA HIS A 273 -5.14 5.82 -14.69
C HIS A 273 -4.58 5.67 -16.11
N HIS A 274 -5.43 5.26 -17.06
CA HIS A 274 -5.03 4.98 -18.44
C HIS A 274 -4.42 6.21 -19.14
N GLY A 275 -5.04 7.38 -18.99
CA GLY A 275 -4.56 8.61 -19.63
C GLY A 275 -3.16 9.01 -19.15
N LEU A 276 -2.84 8.77 -17.87
CA LEU A 276 -1.53 9.10 -17.31
C LEU A 276 -0.46 8.12 -17.82
N CYS A 277 -0.80 6.83 -17.94
CA CYS A 277 0.08 5.82 -18.54
C CYS A 277 0.35 6.10 -20.02
N GLN A 278 -0.67 6.50 -20.77
CA GLN A 278 -0.54 6.85 -22.18
C GLN A 278 0.33 8.09 -22.38
N GLU A 279 0.08 9.14 -21.59
CA GLU A 279 0.87 10.38 -21.61
C GLU A 279 2.35 10.11 -21.27
N ALA A 280 2.62 9.33 -20.22
CA ALA A 280 3.98 8.94 -19.85
C ALA A 280 4.66 8.08 -20.92
N HIS A 281 3.88 7.29 -21.67
CA HIS A 281 4.39 6.50 -22.78
C HIS A 281 4.76 7.38 -23.99
N THR A 282 3.93 8.38 -24.33
CA THR A 282 4.20 9.30 -25.44
C THR A 282 5.30 10.30 -25.10
N ASN A 283 5.32 10.83 -23.87
CA ASN A 283 6.27 11.81 -23.37
C ASN A 283 7.57 11.15 -22.88
N GLY A 284 8.24 10.40 -23.76
CA GLY A 284 9.56 9.83 -23.50
C GLY A 284 9.57 8.38 -23.01
N GLN A 285 8.49 7.62 -23.24
CA GLN A 285 8.43 6.17 -22.99
C GLN A 285 8.77 5.79 -21.53
N ARG A 286 8.22 6.55 -20.58
CA ARG A 286 8.50 6.46 -19.14
C ARG A 286 7.58 5.50 -18.37
N ALA A 287 6.73 4.75 -19.07
CA ALA A 287 5.74 3.84 -18.48
C ALA A 287 6.10 2.36 -18.71
N TYR A 288 6.06 1.59 -17.63
CA TYR A 288 6.56 0.20 -17.57
C TYR A 288 5.54 -0.77 -16.96
N VAL A 289 5.67 -2.06 -17.29
CA VAL A 289 4.82 -3.14 -16.77
C VAL A 289 5.20 -3.52 -15.34
N HIS A 290 6.51 -3.52 -15.04
CA HIS A 290 7.05 -4.01 -13.77
C HIS A 290 7.83 -2.89 -13.05
N PRO A 291 7.89 -2.86 -11.70
CA PRO A 291 8.64 -1.86 -10.94
C PRO A 291 10.14 -1.79 -11.23
N LEU A 292 10.73 -2.78 -11.91
CA LEU A 292 12.14 -2.79 -12.33
C LEU A 292 12.37 -2.30 -13.77
N GLY A 293 11.31 -2.24 -14.58
CA GLY A 293 11.29 -1.52 -15.85
C GLY A 293 11.83 -2.25 -17.08
N ASP A 294 11.62 -3.56 -17.19
CA ASP A 294 12.08 -4.33 -18.35
C ASP A 294 11.20 -4.15 -19.59
N GLU A 295 9.88 -4.06 -19.40
CA GLU A 295 8.89 -3.97 -20.48
C GLU A 295 8.08 -2.67 -20.39
N ARG A 296 7.83 -2.03 -21.54
CA ARG A 296 7.12 -0.74 -21.66
C ARG A 296 5.65 -0.96 -21.99
N ILE A 297 4.78 -0.11 -21.43
CA ILE A 297 3.32 -0.22 -21.62
C ILE A 297 2.68 1.15 -21.72
N SER A 298 1.58 1.26 -22.46
CA SER A 298 0.77 2.49 -22.59
C SER A 298 -0.57 2.42 -21.84
N ARG A 299 -0.98 1.23 -21.42
CA ARG A 299 -2.24 0.96 -20.70
C ARG A 299 -1.98 0.82 -19.20
N ALA A 300 -2.97 1.20 -18.39
CA ALA A 300 -2.97 0.94 -16.96
C ALA A 300 -3.26 -0.55 -16.65
N PRO A 301 -2.73 -1.11 -15.55
CA PRO A 301 -1.80 -0.49 -14.60
C PRO A 301 -0.39 -0.34 -15.17
N CYS A 302 0.28 0.76 -14.86
CA CYS A 302 1.66 1.02 -15.29
C CYS A 302 2.51 1.64 -14.17
N TYR A 303 3.82 1.52 -14.31
CA TYR A 303 4.83 2.11 -13.44
C TYR A 303 5.53 3.26 -14.17
N ILE A 304 5.40 4.47 -13.64
CA ILE A 304 5.91 5.71 -14.26
C ILE A 304 7.21 6.13 -13.57
N LEU A 305 8.25 6.48 -14.33
CA LEU A 305 9.46 7.03 -13.71
C LEU A 305 9.20 8.41 -13.07
N PRO A 306 9.77 8.66 -11.88
CA PRO A 306 9.72 9.97 -11.24
C PRO A 306 10.59 10.96 -12.01
N ASN A 307 10.24 12.24 -11.90
CA ASN A 307 11.20 13.29 -12.22
C ASN A 307 12.19 13.40 -11.07
N ARG A 308 13.44 13.76 -11.39
CA ARG A 308 14.52 13.72 -10.41
C ARG A 308 15.41 14.93 -10.44
N THR A 309 15.91 15.24 -9.26
CA THR A 309 16.91 16.28 -9.05
C THR A 309 18.32 15.79 -9.43
N SER A 310 19.28 16.71 -9.49
CA SER A 310 20.70 16.38 -9.67
C SER A 310 21.25 15.48 -8.55
N ASN A 311 20.66 15.54 -7.35
CA ASN A 311 20.96 14.66 -6.21
C ASN A 311 20.12 13.37 -6.19
N HIS A 312 19.44 13.02 -7.28
CA HIS A 312 18.60 11.80 -7.37
C HIS A 312 17.43 11.75 -6.38
N HIS A 313 16.93 12.88 -5.90
CA HIS A 313 15.67 12.92 -5.15
C HIS A 313 14.49 12.85 -6.10
N ASP A 314 13.49 12.04 -5.74
CA ASP A 314 12.27 11.87 -6.51
C ASP A 314 11.27 12.99 -6.22
N PHE A 315 10.66 13.54 -7.26
CA PHE A 315 9.57 14.50 -7.13
C PHE A 315 8.43 14.24 -8.12
N PHE A 316 7.22 14.61 -7.71
CA PHE A 316 5.99 14.46 -8.49
C PHE A 316 5.15 15.73 -8.39
N THR A 317 4.46 16.11 -9.45
CA THR A 317 3.42 17.14 -9.34
C THR A 317 2.21 16.58 -8.59
N LEU A 318 1.47 17.46 -7.91
CA LEU A 318 0.26 17.08 -7.20
C LEU A 318 -0.77 16.46 -8.16
N ASP A 319 -0.88 16.99 -9.38
CA ASP A 319 -1.72 16.45 -10.46
C ASP A 319 -1.37 14.99 -10.81
N VAL A 320 -0.09 14.66 -10.98
CA VAL A 320 0.36 13.29 -11.28
C VAL A 320 0.03 12.34 -10.12
N LEU A 321 0.21 12.78 -8.88
CA LEU A 321 -0.15 12.00 -7.70
C LEU A 321 -1.67 11.76 -7.61
N LEU A 322 -2.49 12.79 -7.84
CA LEU A 322 -3.95 12.69 -7.86
C LEU A 322 -4.42 11.70 -8.94
N LYS A 323 -3.93 11.85 -10.17
CA LYS A 323 -4.24 10.94 -11.29
C LYS A 323 -3.83 9.52 -10.99
N SER A 324 -2.64 9.30 -10.42
CA SER A 324 -2.18 7.96 -10.04
C SER A 324 -3.06 7.31 -8.96
N ALA A 325 -3.63 8.10 -8.06
CA ALA A 325 -4.56 7.66 -7.01
C ALA A 325 -5.99 7.40 -7.51
N GLY A 326 -6.30 7.75 -8.76
CA GLY A 326 -7.61 7.57 -9.39
C GLY A 326 -8.49 8.82 -9.46
N ILE A 327 -7.95 10.01 -9.16
CA ILE A 327 -8.63 11.30 -9.30
C ILE A 327 -8.13 11.97 -10.58
N SER A 328 -8.98 12.15 -11.59
CA SER A 328 -8.53 12.70 -12.89
C SER A 328 -8.19 14.19 -12.81
N SER A 329 -8.91 14.95 -11.97
CA SER A 329 -8.66 16.36 -11.69
C SER A 329 -9.18 16.75 -10.29
N LEU A 330 -8.63 17.82 -9.71
CA LEU A 330 -9.18 18.48 -8.51
C LEU A 330 -10.63 18.97 -8.71
N ASP A 331 -11.01 19.17 -9.96
CA ASP A 331 -12.31 19.72 -10.35
C ASP A 331 -13.38 18.62 -10.54
N ASP A 332 -13.01 17.35 -10.33
CA ASP A 332 -13.94 16.23 -10.37
C ASP A 332 -14.92 16.29 -9.20
N CYS A 333 -16.19 15.94 -9.49
CA CYS A 333 -17.27 15.95 -8.53
C CYS A 333 -17.24 14.75 -7.59
N VAL A 334 -17.28 15.02 -6.29
CA VAL A 334 -17.73 14.07 -5.28
C VAL A 334 -19.25 14.19 -5.17
N ILE A 335 -19.97 13.15 -5.57
CA ILE A 335 -21.44 13.10 -5.47
C ILE A 335 -21.81 12.73 -4.03
N GLU A 336 -22.33 13.70 -3.26
CA GLU A 336 -22.93 13.44 -1.95
C GLU A 336 -24.46 13.33 -2.09
N THR A 337 -25.02 12.13 -2.00
CA THR A 337 -26.47 11.93 -1.92
C THR A 337 -26.96 12.21 -0.50
N LYS A 338 -27.36 13.46 -0.23
CA LYS A 338 -28.08 13.78 1.02
C LYS A 338 -29.53 13.32 0.89
N THR A 339 -29.86 12.16 1.44
CA THR A 339 -31.25 11.75 1.64
C THR A 339 -31.88 12.66 2.70
N SER A 340 -32.68 13.63 2.29
CA SER A 340 -33.48 14.43 3.19
C SER A 340 -34.56 13.54 3.82
N THR A 341 -34.32 13.06 5.04
CA THR A 341 -35.33 12.35 5.83
C THR A 341 -36.29 13.38 6.43
N ASN A 342 -37.15 13.97 5.60
CA ASN A 342 -38.35 14.66 6.05
C ASN A 342 -39.50 14.27 5.11
N THR A 343 -40.23 13.24 5.54
CA THR A 343 -41.65 12.95 5.27
C THR A 343 -42.29 13.50 3.99
N THR A 344 -42.70 12.55 3.13
CA THR A 344 -43.88 12.61 2.25
C THR A 344 -43.98 13.82 1.32
N THR A 345 -43.16 13.86 0.27
CA THR A 345 -43.51 14.37 -1.08
C THR A 345 -42.38 14.06 -2.05
N ILE A 346 -42.77 13.55 -3.22
CA ILE A 346 -42.03 13.30 -4.48
C ILE A 346 -40.58 13.84 -4.51
N ASP A 347 -39.65 12.92 -4.74
CA ASP A 347 -38.19 13.06 -4.68
C ASP A 347 -37.61 14.01 -5.75
N ASN A 348 -37.37 15.27 -5.38
CA ASN A 348 -36.39 16.12 -6.07
C ASN A 348 -35.03 15.94 -5.39
N SER A 349 -34.30 14.86 -5.70
CA SER A 349 -32.92 14.68 -5.26
C SER A 349 -32.02 15.71 -5.95
N THR A 350 -31.88 16.90 -5.38
CA THR A 350 -30.91 17.89 -5.85
C THR A 350 -29.51 17.36 -5.52
N THR A 351 -28.85 16.78 -6.52
CA THR A 351 -27.47 16.31 -6.40
C THR A 351 -26.54 17.53 -6.40
N TYR A 352 -25.93 17.82 -5.24
CA TYR A 352 -24.90 18.85 -5.14
C TYR A 352 -23.54 18.23 -5.46
N CYS A 353 -22.87 18.73 -6.51
CA CYS A 353 -21.48 18.37 -6.79
C CYS A 353 -20.56 19.25 -5.93
N THR A 354 -19.79 18.62 -5.05
CA THR A 354 -18.64 19.27 -4.40
C THR A 354 -17.36 18.77 -5.02
N THR A 355 -16.49 19.67 -5.48
CA THR A 355 -15.21 19.27 -6.09
C THR A 355 -14.16 18.96 -5.03
N PHE A 356 -13.15 18.15 -5.37
CA PHE A 356 -12.01 17.90 -4.47
C PHE A 356 -11.24 19.18 -4.14
N ARG A 357 -11.25 20.18 -5.04
CA ARG A 357 -10.74 21.53 -4.77
C ARG A 357 -11.45 22.20 -3.59
N GLU A 358 -12.76 21.98 -3.47
CA GLU A 358 -13.60 22.56 -2.42
C GLU A 358 -13.55 21.79 -1.10
N SER A 359 -13.72 20.46 -1.15
CA SER A 359 -13.81 19.61 0.05
C SER A 359 -12.44 19.23 0.62
N GLY A 360 -11.40 19.20 -0.22
CA GLY A 360 -10.11 18.57 0.05
C GLY A 360 -10.14 17.06 -0.16
N ALA A 361 -9.02 16.38 0.03
CA ALA A 361 -8.93 14.92 -0.02
C ALA A 361 -7.78 14.43 0.84
N THR A 362 -7.80 13.15 1.22
CA THR A 362 -6.67 12.48 1.87
C THR A 362 -6.17 11.34 0.99
N ILE A 363 -4.91 11.43 0.57
CA ILE A 363 -4.19 10.44 -0.23
C ILE A 363 -3.17 9.75 0.67
N LEU A 364 -3.16 8.43 0.65
CA LEU A 364 -2.09 7.62 1.20
C LEU A 364 -1.12 7.24 0.08
N LEU A 365 0.11 7.69 0.20
CA LEU A 365 1.23 7.29 -0.63
C LEU A 365 2.04 6.23 0.12
N THR A 366 1.96 4.98 -0.32
CA THR A 366 2.79 3.91 0.24
C THR A 366 4.08 3.79 -0.56
N VAL A 367 5.22 3.87 0.13
CA VAL A 367 6.55 3.60 -0.45
C VAL A 367 6.92 2.18 -0.09
N LEU A 368 7.05 1.30 -1.08
CA LEU A 368 7.27 -0.13 -0.88
C LEU A 368 8.70 -0.53 -1.28
N TRP A 369 9.53 -0.83 -0.28
CA TRP A 369 10.90 -1.30 -0.44
C TRP A 369 10.98 -2.83 -0.49
N ASN A 370 11.68 -3.38 -1.48
CA ASN A 370 11.90 -4.81 -1.59
C ASN A 370 13.30 -5.10 -2.16
N ASP A 371 13.85 -6.26 -1.83
CA ASP A 371 15.17 -6.73 -2.29
C ASP A 371 15.11 -8.15 -2.87
N PHE A 372 13.89 -8.70 -3.07
CA PHE A 372 13.69 -10.04 -3.56
C PHE A 372 12.69 -10.04 -4.72
N LEU A 373 12.97 -10.86 -5.73
CA LEU A 373 12.01 -11.25 -6.74
C LEU A 373 11.90 -12.76 -6.85
N PRO A 374 10.68 -13.29 -7.06
CA PRO A 374 10.50 -14.67 -7.47
C PRO A 374 11.33 -14.96 -8.73
N TYR A 375 11.98 -16.12 -8.78
CA TYR A 375 12.87 -16.60 -9.85
C TYR A 375 14.26 -15.95 -9.95
N GLN A 376 14.41 -14.65 -9.70
CA GLN A 376 15.72 -13.98 -9.76
C GLN A 376 16.47 -14.05 -8.43
N GLY A 377 15.75 -14.26 -7.33
CA GLY A 377 16.33 -14.30 -6.00
C GLY A 377 16.56 -12.90 -5.45
N ILE A 378 17.67 -12.72 -4.76
CA ILE A 378 18.02 -11.47 -4.07
C ILE A 378 18.65 -10.51 -5.05
N LEU A 379 18.16 -9.29 -5.03
CA LEU A 379 18.55 -8.19 -5.89
C LEU A 379 18.97 -6.99 -5.03
N GLU A 380 19.52 -5.98 -5.69
CA GLU A 380 19.69 -4.67 -5.06
C GLU A 380 18.32 -4.12 -4.62
N PRO A 381 18.24 -3.46 -3.44
CA PRO A 381 16.99 -2.87 -2.97
C PRO A 381 16.37 -1.95 -4.00
N TYR A 382 15.09 -2.15 -4.27
CA TYR A 382 14.29 -1.28 -5.11
C TYR A 382 13.02 -0.87 -4.40
N TYR A 383 12.50 0.28 -4.78
CA TYR A 383 11.25 0.81 -4.24
C TYR A 383 10.33 1.31 -5.34
N HIS A 384 9.04 1.33 -5.03
CA HIS A 384 8.02 1.93 -5.88
C HIS A 384 6.95 2.61 -5.03
N TYR A 385 6.32 3.64 -5.60
CA TYR A 385 5.28 4.40 -4.95
C TYR A 385 3.91 3.89 -5.34
N LYS A 386 2.97 3.90 -4.40
CA LYS A 386 1.58 3.51 -4.62
C LYS A 386 0.65 4.52 -3.95
N ALA A 387 -0.03 5.32 -4.76
CA ALA A 387 -0.98 6.32 -4.27
C ALA A 387 -2.40 5.72 -4.21
N ARG A 388 -3.15 6.02 -3.14
CA ARG A 388 -4.56 5.64 -2.97
C ARG A 388 -5.31 6.72 -2.22
N ILE A 389 -6.54 7.01 -2.63
CA ILE A 389 -7.44 7.86 -1.85
C ILE A 389 -7.97 7.11 -0.61
N ILE A 390 -7.95 7.76 0.57
CA ILE A 390 -8.54 7.25 1.81
C ILE A 390 -9.76 8.07 2.22
N GLY A 391 -9.75 9.37 1.95
CA GLY A 391 -10.85 10.27 2.30
C GLY A 391 -11.09 11.33 1.23
N THR A 392 -12.35 11.74 1.10
CA THR A 392 -12.83 12.71 0.10
C THR A 392 -13.01 14.12 0.66
N ASN A 393 -12.58 14.34 1.91
CA ASN A 393 -12.54 15.63 2.55
C ASN A 393 -11.29 15.75 3.44
N TYR A 394 -10.76 16.96 3.55
CA TYR A 394 -9.76 17.29 4.55
C TYR A 394 -9.79 18.78 4.84
N LYS A 395 -9.77 19.13 6.13
CA LYS A 395 -9.83 20.50 6.61
C LYS A 395 -8.89 20.67 7.80
N GLU A 396 -8.08 21.72 7.76
CA GLU A 396 -7.25 22.16 8.87
C GLU A 396 -7.56 23.62 9.20
N THR A 397 -7.38 23.99 10.47
CA THR A 397 -7.63 25.36 10.92
C THR A 397 -6.50 25.82 11.81
N GLN A 398 -5.95 26.99 11.50
CA GLN A 398 -4.88 27.64 12.24
C GLN A 398 -5.35 29.01 12.73
N ALA A 399 -4.87 29.42 13.90
CA ALA A 399 -5.21 30.72 14.47
C ALA A 399 -3.96 31.61 14.54
N PHE A 400 -4.03 32.77 13.89
CA PHE A 400 -2.98 33.79 13.93
C PHE A 400 -3.40 34.89 14.91
N TYR A 401 -2.69 35.04 16.02
CA TYR A 401 -3.03 36.05 17.02
C TYR A 401 -2.38 37.40 16.66
N SER A 402 -3.20 38.42 16.43
CA SER A 402 -2.71 39.80 16.26
C SER A 402 -2.37 40.44 17.61
N SER A 403 -3.13 40.09 18.64
CA SER A 403 -2.84 40.41 20.04
C SER A 403 -3.11 39.16 20.88
N TYR A 404 -2.17 38.80 21.75
CA TYR A 404 -2.24 37.56 22.52
C TYR A 404 -3.59 37.45 23.25
N ARG A 405 -4.31 36.37 22.97
CA ARG A 405 -5.66 36.04 23.46
C ARG A 405 -6.78 37.01 23.04
N ASN A 406 -6.54 38.30 22.81
CA ASN A 406 -7.59 39.30 22.57
C ASN A 406 -8.15 39.33 21.15
N SER A 407 -7.31 39.18 20.12
CA SER A 407 -7.75 39.17 18.72
C SER A 407 -6.95 38.16 17.91
N ARG A 408 -7.66 37.41 17.07
CA ARG A 408 -7.07 36.38 16.22
C ARG A 408 -7.75 36.32 14.86
N VAL A 409 -6.99 36.00 13.83
CA VAL A 409 -7.48 35.62 12.51
C VAL A 409 -7.47 34.09 12.45
N LEU A 410 -8.66 33.51 12.37
CA LEU A 410 -8.83 32.08 12.18
C LEU A 410 -8.75 31.78 10.68
N PHE A 411 -7.70 31.10 10.28
CA PHE A 411 -7.47 30.63 8.91
C PHE A 411 -7.91 29.18 8.80
N SER A 412 -8.97 28.92 8.05
CA SER A 412 -9.55 27.60 7.88
C SER A 412 -9.40 27.17 6.43
N ALA A 413 -8.58 26.16 6.19
CA ALA A 413 -8.20 25.71 4.86
C ALA A 413 -8.60 24.26 4.61
N HIS A 414 -9.12 24.03 3.41
CA HIS A 414 -9.32 22.72 2.81
C HIS A 414 -8.17 22.45 1.83
N GLY A 415 -7.80 21.19 1.70
CA GLY A 415 -6.66 20.83 0.87
C GLY A 415 -6.49 19.35 0.67
N ILE A 416 -5.45 19.00 -0.07
CA ILE A 416 -5.04 17.62 -0.32
C ILE A 416 -4.00 17.23 0.71
N LYS A 417 -4.37 16.34 1.63
CA LYS A 417 -3.45 15.72 2.58
C LYS A 417 -2.79 14.51 1.91
N VAL A 418 -1.48 14.57 1.73
CA VAL A 418 -0.65 13.44 1.32
C VAL A 418 -0.01 12.85 2.56
N ALA A 419 -0.50 11.70 3.01
CA ALA A 419 0.09 10.92 4.09
C ALA A 419 0.97 9.82 3.50
N VAL A 420 2.17 9.62 4.04
CA VAL A 420 3.12 8.66 3.50
C VAL A 420 3.45 7.60 4.51
N VAL A 421 3.49 6.36 4.05
CA VAL A 421 3.89 5.21 4.84
C VAL A 421 4.99 4.47 4.10
N VAL A 422 6.14 4.32 4.76
CA VAL A 422 7.21 3.47 4.28
C VAL A 422 6.97 2.05 4.79
N GLY A 423 7.00 1.09 3.88
CA GLY A 423 6.88 -0.32 4.20
C GLY A 423 7.62 -1.15 3.18
N GLY A 424 7.51 -2.47 3.31
CA GLY A 424 8.26 -3.39 2.47
C GLY A 424 8.92 -4.50 3.28
N ASN A 425 9.63 -5.38 2.58
CA ASN A 425 10.31 -6.51 3.18
C ASN A 425 11.74 -6.60 2.63
N PHE A 426 12.71 -6.72 3.54
CA PHE A 426 14.06 -7.14 3.20
C PHE A 426 14.25 -8.59 3.61
N HIS A 427 15.00 -9.32 2.80
CA HIS A 427 15.21 -10.74 2.98
C HIS A 427 16.63 -10.98 3.41
N GLN A 428 16.82 -11.89 4.36
CA GLN A 428 18.15 -12.37 4.74
C GLN A 428 18.17 -13.89 4.77
N PHE A 429 19.34 -14.47 4.55
CA PHE A 429 19.51 -15.90 4.71
C PHE A 429 19.53 -16.28 6.20
N THR A 430 18.66 -17.22 6.57
CA THR A 430 18.58 -17.74 7.93
C THR A 430 18.71 -19.26 7.93
N TRP A 431 19.71 -19.77 8.65
CA TRP A 431 20.00 -21.21 8.71
C TRP A 431 18.85 -22.04 9.29
N LEU A 432 18.06 -21.44 10.18
CA LEU A 432 16.86 -22.06 10.73
C LEU A 432 15.84 -22.40 9.64
N ASN A 433 15.51 -21.44 8.76
CA ASN A 433 14.55 -21.66 7.67
C ASN A 433 15.05 -22.70 6.67
N PHE A 434 16.36 -22.71 6.41
CA PHE A 434 16.99 -23.73 5.58
C PHE A 434 16.85 -25.14 6.20
N ILE A 435 17.15 -25.31 7.49
CA ILE A 435 17.01 -26.60 8.19
C ILE A 435 15.54 -27.05 8.23
N ILE A 436 14.61 -26.13 8.47
CA ILE A 436 13.17 -26.42 8.45
C ILE A 436 12.78 -26.94 7.07
N THR A 437 13.22 -26.27 5.99
CA THR A 437 12.93 -26.67 4.60
C THR A 437 13.53 -28.03 4.25
N ILE A 438 14.74 -28.34 4.73
CA ILE A 438 15.34 -29.68 4.55
C ILE A 438 14.54 -30.73 5.32
N THR A 439 14.13 -30.42 6.56
CA THR A 439 13.39 -31.36 7.40
C THR A 439 12.04 -31.70 6.81
N THR A 440 11.32 -30.72 6.23
CA THR A 440 10.07 -30.97 5.52
C THR A 440 10.27 -31.81 4.27
N ALA A 441 11.38 -31.63 3.54
CA ALA A 441 11.75 -32.48 2.41
C ALA A 441 11.98 -33.95 2.83
N LEU A 442 12.67 -34.18 3.96
CA LEU A 442 12.84 -35.52 4.53
C LEU A 442 11.50 -36.13 4.96
N GLY A 443 10.59 -35.33 5.52
CA GLY A 443 9.24 -35.78 5.87
C GLY A 443 8.43 -36.21 4.64
N MET A 444 8.45 -35.40 3.57
CA MET A 444 7.79 -35.73 2.30
C MET A 444 8.34 -37.01 1.67
N LEU A 445 9.63 -37.29 1.85
CA LEU A 445 10.24 -38.54 1.39
C LEU A 445 9.71 -39.78 2.14
N ALA A 446 9.49 -39.67 3.45
CA ALA A 446 8.89 -40.75 4.22
C ALA A 446 7.45 -41.05 3.75
N VAL A 447 6.68 -40.00 3.46
CA VAL A 447 5.31 -40.12 2.91
C VAL A 447 5.34 -40.81 1.54
N ALA A 448 6.25 -40.43 0.64
CA ALA A 448 6.38 -41.11 -0.66
C ALA A 448 6.70 -42.60 -0.51
N THR A 449 7.53 -42.96 0.48
CA THR A 449 7.83 -44.37 0.77
C THR A 449 6.59 -45.12 1.25
N ALA A 450 5.78 -44.51 2.13
CA ALA A 450 4.52 -45.10 2.58
C ALA A 450 3.50 -45.28 1.43
N VAL A 451 3.48 -44.35 0.47
CA VAL A 451 2.66 -44.49 -0.75
C VAL A 451 3.14 -45.68 -1.57
N VAL A 452 4.44 -45.80 -1.85
CA VAL A 452 4.99 -46.96 -2.58
C VAL A 452 4.69 -48.28 -1.86
N ASP A 453 4.81 -48.31 -0.54
CA ASP A 453 4.45 -49.46 0.29
C ASP A 453 2.97 -49.83 0.17
N THR A 454 2.09 -48.83 0.13
CA THR A 454 0.65 -49.05 -0.06
C THR A 454 0.36 -49.63 -1.44
N PHE A 455 1.01 -49.10 -2.48
CA PHE A 455 0.91 -49.67 -3.83
C PHE A 455 1.43 -51.11 -3.88
N MET A 456 2.58 -51.39 -3.24
CA MET A 456 3.18 -52.73 -3.16
C MET A 456 2.22 -53.75 -2.55
N LEU A 457 1.59 -53.40 -1.43
CA LEU A 457 0.82 -54.37 -0.63
C LEU A 457 -0.63 -54.56 -1.11
N TYR A 458 -1.20 -53.59 -1.83
CA TYR A 458 -2.62 -53.62 -2.17
C TYR A 458 -2.91 -53.62 -3.68
N VAL A 459 -2.05 -53.02 -4.51
CA VAL A 459 -2.37 -52.75 -5.93
C VAL A 459 -1.72 -53.76 -6.89
N LEU A 460 -0.48 -54.21 -6.63
CA LEU A 460 0.21 -55.13 -7.53
C LEU A 460 -0.39 -56.55 -7.54
N PRO A 461 -0.32 -57.27 -8.68
CA PRO A 461 -0.86 -58.62 -8.81
C PRO A 461 -0.17 -59.64 -7.89
N GLU A 462 1.12 -59.43 -7.57
CA GLU A 462 1.95 -60.31 -6.73
C GLU A 462 1.92 -59.91 -5.24
N LYS A 463 0.89 -59.17 -4.80
CA LYS A 463 0.78 -58.62 -3.44
C LYS A 463 0.90 -59.66 -2.31
N GLU A 464 0.46 -60.90 -2.52
CA GLU A 464 0.51 -61.96 -1.52
C GLU A 464 1.97 -62.32 -1.17
N GLN A 465 2.84 -62.42 -2.18
CA GLN A 465 4.27 -62.68 -1.97
C GLN A 465 4.95 -61.52 -1.24
N TYR A 466 4.57 -60.27 -1.56
CA TYR A 466 5.10 -59.10 -0.84
C TYR A 466 4.63 -59.05 0.62
N GLN A 467 3.38 -59.47 0.91
CA GLN A 467 2.84 -59.51 2.26
C GLN A 467 3.54 -60.58 3.12
N GLU A 468 3.80 -61.77 2.57
CA GLU A 468 4.52 -62.84 3.28
C GLU A 468 5.97 -62.47 3.59
N CYS A 469 6.64 -61.76 2.68
CA CYS A 469 8.01 -61.28 2.90
C CYS A 469 8.10 -60.11 3.89
N LYS A 470 7.08 -59.24 3.96
CA LYS A 470 7.08 -58.05 4.84
C LYS A 470 6.57 -58.36 6.25
N TYR A 471 5.56 -59.22 6.38
CA TYR A 471 4.89 -59.51 7.65
C TYR A 471 5.16 -60.94 8.11
N GLU A 472 5.84 -61.08 9.24
CA GLU A 472 5.98 -62.36 9.93
C GLU A 472 4.70 -62.64 10.73
N ARG A 473 4.02 -63.77 10.44
CA ARG A 473 2.85 -64.19 11.20
C ARG A 473 3.28 -64.76 12.54
N VAL A 474 3.15 -63.96 13.60
CA VAL A 474 3.41 -64.42 14.96
C VAL A 474 2.14 -65.03 15.54
N GLN A 475 2.10 -66.36 15.68
CA GLN A 475 1.02 -67.03 16.37
C GLN A 475 1.29 -66.94 17.88
N ARG A 476 0.45 -66.18 18.60
CA ARG A 476 0.53 -66.19 20.06
C ARG A 476 0.18 -67.61 20.52
N PRO A 477 1.03 -68.28 21.32
CA PRO A 477 0.62 -69.53 21.93
C PRO A 477 -0.63 -69.24 22.77
N MET A 478 -1.73 -69.91 22.46
CA MET A 478 -2.90 -69.93 23.33
C MET A 478 -2.41 -70.56 24.63
N LEU A 479 -2.43 -69.80 25.73
CA LEU A 479 -2.30 -70.36 27.06
C LEU A 479 -3.60 -71.15 27.33
N GLU A 480 -3.66 -72.36 26.79
CA GLU A 480 -4.78 -73.27 26.93
C GLU A 480 -4.50 -74.15 28.16
N GLY A 481 -5.19 -73.85 29.26
CA GLY A 481 -5.19 -74.70 30.45
C GLY A 481 -5.14 -73.98 31.81
N ILE A 482 -6.04 -73.02 32.06
CA ILE A 482 -6.63 -72.88 33.40
C ILE A 482 -8.15 -72.80 33.18
N GLN A 483 -8.84 -73.92 33.40
CA GLN A 483 -10.28 -73.90 33.68
C GLN A 483 -10.43 -73.21 35.04
N GLU A 484 -10.98 -72.00 35.05
CA GLU A 484 -11.69 -71.49 36.22
C GLU A 484 -13.14 -71.95 36.06
N ASP A 485 -13.51 -72.93 36.88
CA ASP A 485 -14.90 -73.26 37.16
C ASP A 485 -15.53 -72.06 37.89
N GLU A 486 -16.39 -71.29 37.23
CA GLU A 486 -17.51 -70.63 37.90
C GLU A 486 -18.78 -70.75 37.04
N ASP A 487 -19.70 -71.55 37.59
CA ASP A 487 -21.07 -71.70 37.18
C ASP A 487 -21.86 -70.37 37.28
N GLY A 488 -22.81 -70.17 36.37
CA GLY A 488 -24.11 -69.59 36.75
C GLY A 488 -24.48 -68.20 36.20
N GLU A 489 -25.36 -68.24 35.19
CA GLU A 489 -26.51 -67.33 34.99
C GLU A 489 -26.30 -65.86 34.51
N GLN A 490 -26.54 -65.72 33.19
CA GLN A 490 -27.34 -64.71 32.48
C GLN A 490 -28.28 -63.86 33.38
N GLY A 491 -28.56 -62.57 33.17
CA GLY A 491 -28.33 -61.64 32.06
C GLY A 491 -29.37 -60.50 32.12
N GLN A 492 -28.94 -59.28 31.75
CA GLN A 492 -29.70 -58.13 31.22
C GLN A 492 -30.78 -57.38 32.05
N SER A 493 -30.47 -56.12 32.36
CA SER A 493 -31.17 -54.84 31.98
C SER A 493 -30.40 -53.70 32.69
N GLU A 494 -30.16 -52.51 32.14
CA GLU A 494 -31.07 -51.43 31.70
C GLU A 494 -30.33 -50.55 30.64
N GLU A 495 -30.87 -50.31 29.44
CA GLU A 495 -31.70 -49.15 29.02
C GLU A 495 -31.06 -47.75 29.24
N GLY A 496 -30.58 -47.11 28.15
CA GLY A 496 -31.08 -45.79 27.68
C GLY A 496 -30.38 -44.58 28.35
N VAL A 497 -30.18 -43.38 27.79
CA VAL A 497 -30.78 -42.65 26.69
C VAL A 497 -29.85 -41.46 26.32
N GLN A 498 -29.65 -41.26 25.01
CA GLN A 498 -29.63 -40.04 24.19
C GLN A 498 -29.43 -38.62 24.79
N GLY A 499 -28.64 -37.80 24.08
CA GLY A 499 -29.01 -36.41 23.73
C GLY A 499 -28.10 -35.27 24.25
N ASP A 500 -27.45 -34.60 23.29
CA ASP A 500 -27.14 -33.15 23.22
C ASP A 500 -26.22 -32.51 24.30
N LEU A 501 -25.44 -31.45 24.09
CA LEU A 501 -24.88 -30.65 22.99
C LEU A 501 -24.08 -29.54 23.73
N LEU A 502 -22.87 -29.15 23.32
CA LEU A 502 -22.42 -27.75 23.15
C LEU A 502 -20.90 -27.51 23.19
N GLN A 503 -20.54 -26.51 22.39
CA GLN A 503 -19.27 -25.88 22.02
C GLN A 503 -18.41 -25.35 23.19
N PRO A 504 -17.14 -24.97 22.92
CA PRO A 504 -16.37 -24.11 23.80
C PRO A 504 -16.62 -22.63 23.44
N LEU A 505 -16.96 -21.80 24.43
CA LEU A 505 -16.73 -20.35 24.45
C LEU A 505 -17.08 -19.82 25.84
N LEU A 506 -16.17 -19.08 26.48
CA LEU A 506 -16.55 -17.95 27.33
C LEU A 506 -15.36 -16.98 27.46
N GLU A 507 -15.66 -15.74 27.10
CA GLU A 507 -14.84 -14.54 27.18
C GLU A 507 -14.98 -13.85 28.55
N THR A 508 -13.97 -13.01 28.84
CA THR A 508 -13.95 -11.83 29.74
C THR A 508 -13.94 -12.01 31.26
N GLY A 509 -12.77 -11.65 31.81
CA GLY A 509 -12.59 -10.80 32.98
C GLY A 509 -11.50 -9.78 32.64
#